data_AF-A0A527CS75-F1
#
_entry.id   AF-A0A527CS75-F1
#
_cell.length_a   1.000
_cell.length_b   1.000
_cell.length_c   1.000
_cell.angle_alpha   90.00
_cell.angle_beta   90.00
_cell.angle_gamma   90.00
#
_symmetry.space_group_name_H-M   'P 1'
#
loop_
_entity.id
_entity.type
_entity.pdbx_description
1 polymer ?
#
loop_
_entity_poly.entity_id
_entity_poly.type
_entity_poly.pdbx_seq_one_letter_code
_entity_poly.pdbx_strand_id
1 'polypeptide(L)' 'MAALNLARLIAAAADTIAAHAEELTALDQAIGDGDHGLNMKRGFEA' A
#
# COMPACT_ATOMS: atom_id res chain seq x y z
N MET A 1 10.53 -18.60 -20.07
CA MET A 1 10.29 -17.75 -18.87
C MET A 1 8.83 -17.35 -18.87
N ALA A 2 8.12 -17.50 -17.76
CA ALA A 2 6.76 -16.98 -17.66
C ALA A 2 6.81 -15.45 -17.82
N ALA A 3 5.94 -14.90 -18.67
CA ALA A 3 5.79 -13.46 -18.77
C ALA A 3 5.35 -12.90 -17.41
N LEU A 4 5.99 -11.82 -16.96
CA LEU A 4 5.65 -11.18 -15.70
C LEU A 4 4.23 -10.60 -15.80
N ASN A 5 3.30 -11.10 -14.97
CA ASN A 5 1.95 -10.55 -14.92
C ASN A 5 1.93 -9.33 -13.99
N LEU A 6 2.29 -8.18 -14.55
CA LEU A 6 2.34 -6.91 -13.83
C LEU A 6 0.97 -6.50 -13.27
N ALA A 7 -0.13 -6.77 -13.98
CA ALA A 7 -1.46 -6.45 -13.49
C ALA A 7 -1.78 -7.23 -12.20
N ARG A 8 -1.44 -8.52 -12.15
CA ARG A 8 -1.62 -9.34 -10.95
C ARG A 8 -0.71 -8.90 -9.80
N LEU A 9 0.51 -8.45 -10.10
CA LEU A 9 1.42 -7.90 -9.09
C LEU A 9 0.87 -6.61 -8.47
N ILE A 10 0.38 -5.69 -9.32
CA ILE A 10 -0.19 -4.42 -8.86
C ILE A 10 -1.43 -4.67 -8.00
N ALA A 11 -2.31 -5.58 -8.41
CA ALA A 11 -3.49 -5.96 -7.62
C ALA A 11 -3.10 -6.52 -6.25
N ALA A 12 -2.13 -7.45 -6.20
CA ALA A 12 -1.66 -8.02 -4.93
C ALA A 12 -1.01 -6.97 -4.02
N ALA A 13 -0.29 -5.99 -4.58
CA ALA A 13 0.27 -4.88 -3.83
C ALA A 13 -0.83 -3.98 -3.26
N ALA A 14 -1.86 -3.66 -4.05
CA ALA A 14 -3.01 -2.87 -3.62
C ALA A 14 -3.73 -3.54 -2.43
N ASP A 15 -4.02 -4.84 -2.54
CA ASP A 15 -4.67 -5.63 -1.48
C ASP A 15 -3.83 -5.64 -0.20
N THR A 16 -2.51 -5.82 -0.33
CA THR A 16 -1.59 -5.82 0.81
C THR A 16 -1.55 -4.46 1.50
N ILE A 17 -1.44 -3.37 0.73
CA ILE A 17 -1.40 -2.01 1.25
C ILE A 17 -2.72 -1.64 1.93
N ALA A 18 -3.85 -2.02 1.35
CA ALA A 18 -5.17 -1.80 1.96
C ALA A 18 -5.31 -2.54 3.30
N ALA A 19 -4.84 -3.78 3.38
CA ALA A 19 -4.87 -4.58 4.60
C ALA A 19 -3.96 -4.04 5.72
N HIS A 20 -2.86 -3.36 5.35
CA HIS A 20 -1.86 -2.85 6.28
C HIS A 20 -1.85 -1.32 6.42
N ALA A 21 -2.87 -0.62 5.89
CA ALA A 21 -2.90 0.85 5.89
C ALA A 21 -2.80 1.45 7.29
N GLU A 22 -3.48 0.88 8.29
CA GLU A 22 -3.41 1.34 9.67
C GLU A 22 -2.02 1.11 10.30
N GLU A 23 -1.39 -0.03 10.01
CA GLU A 23 -0.04 -0.34 10.46
C GLU A 23 0.99 0.63 9.86
N LEU A 24 0.88 0.90 8.55
CA LEU A 24 1.73 1.88 7.87
C LEU A 24 1.57 3.28 8.46
N THR A 25 0.34 3.70 8.75
CA THR A 25 0.08 4.97 9.44
C THR A 25 0.68 4.99 10.85
N ALA A 26 0.58 3.89 11.61
CA ALA A 26 1.14 3.82 12.96
C ALA A 26 2.68 3.87 12.96
N LEU A 27 3.33 3.16 12.03
CA LEU A 27 4.78 3.20 11.85
C LEU A 27 5.26 4.59 11.45
N ASP A 28 4.56 5.22 10.50
CA ASP A 28 4.87 6.57 10.06
C ASP A 28 4.64 7.59 11.18
N GLN A 29 3.59 7.47 11.97
CA GLN A 29 3.32 8.34 13.12
C GLN A 29 4.46 8.35 14.16
N ALA A 30 5.22 7.25 14.27
CA ALA A 30 6.32 7.14 15.21
C ALA A 30 7.54 8.02 14.83
N ILE A 31 7.71 8.33 13.54
CA ILE A 31 8.91 9.03 13.01
C ILE A 31 8.62 10.09 11.94
N GLY A 32 7.35 10.34 11.62
CA GLY A 32 6.85 11.14 10.51
C GLY A 32 5.52 11.82 10.85
N ASP A 33 4.69 12.09 9.84
CA ASP A 33 3.42 12.81 10.00
C ASP A 33 2.18 11.91 10.08
N GLY A 34 2.35 10.59 9.91
CA GLY A 34 1.32 9.58 10.12
C GLY A 34 0.36 9.43 8.94
N ASP A 35 0.66 10.03 7.78
CA ASP A 35 -0.23 10.01 6.64
C ASP A 35 0.07 8.89 5.63
N HIS A 36 1.18 8.16 5.80
CA HIS A 36 1.69 7.25 4.78
C HIS A 36 0.68 6.17 4.37
N GLY A 37 0.12 5.44 5.34
CA GLY A 37 -0.84 4.37 5.07
C GLY A 37 -2.11 4.87 4.37
N LEU A 38 -2.61 6.03 4.79
CA LEU A 38 -3.76 6.69 4.16
C LEU A 38 -3.45 7.14 2.73
N ASN A 39 -2.28 7.73 2.51
CA ASN A 39 -1.85 8.19 1.19
C ASN A 39 -1.67 7.03 0.20
N MET A 40 -1.09 5.92 0.66
CA MET A 40 -0.92 4.73 -0.16
C MET A 40 -2.27 4.09 -0.51
N LYS A 41 -3.16 3.90 0.47
CA LYS A 41 -4.52 3.39 0.22
C LYS A 41 -5.27 4.24 -0.82
N ARG A 42 -5.28 5.57 -0.63
CA ARG A 42 -5.92 6.51 -1.57
C ARG A 42 -5.32 6.41 -2.98
N GLY A 43 -4.01 6.27 -3.10
CA GLY A 43 -3.34 6.17 -4.41
C GLY A 43 -3.66 4.88 -5.17
N PHE A 44 -3.84 3.76 -4.46
CA PHE A 44 -4.23 2.47 -5.07
C PHE A 44 -5.73 2.35 -5.37
N GLU A 45 -6.58 3.13 -4.70
CA GLU A 45 -8.04 3.15 -4.91
C GLU A 45 -8.51 4.16 -5.97
N ALA A 46 -7.63 5.05 -6.46
CA ALA A 46 -7.94 6.09 -7.45
C ALA A 46 -8.00 5.56 -8.89
#